data_AF-A0A258JF96-F1
#
_entry.id   AF-A0A258JF96-F1
#
_cell.length_a   1.000
_cell.length_b   1.000
_cell.length_c   1.000
_cell.angle_alpha   90.00
_cell.angle_beta   90.00
_cell.angle_gamma   90.00
#
_symmetry.space_group_name_H-M   'P 1'
#
loop_
_entity.id
_entity.type
_entity.pdbx_description
1 polymer ?
#
loop_
_entity_poly.entity_id
_entity_poly.type
_entity_poly.pdbx_seq_one_letter_code
_entity_poly.pdbx_strand_id
1 'polypeptide(L)'
;MIQNKTLKGVLLVALGASSYGMLATFVKIAYQEGYTTAEVSGSQFSLGLLGVLILNIILVFKKNETAIKISKKQILQLIAAGTSMGFTSVFYYLSVRYVPVSIGIVLLMQTVWMGVLLEMILDKKKPSLQKIISVIITLIGTV
;
A
#
# COMPACT_ATOMS: atom_id res chain seq x y z
N MET A 1 -12.40 5.61 -24.74
CA MET A 1 -11.02 5.84 -24.26
C MET A 1 -10.96 7.20 -23.59
N ILE A 2 -10.71 7.27 -22.28
CA ILE A 2 -10.66 8.57 -21.56
C ILE A 2 -9.46 9.36 -22.08
N GLN A 3 -9.71 10.38 -22.90
CA GLN A 3 -8.68 11.17 -23.60
C GLN A 3 -7.91 12.11 -22.68
N ASN A 4 -8.39 12.36 -21.44
CA ASN A 4 -7.72 13.22 -20.49
C ASN A 4 -6.87 12.39 -19.49
N LYS A 5 -5.54 12.48 -19.63
CA LYS A 5 -4.57 11.75 -18.78
C LYS A 5 -4.78 12.04 -17.28
N THR A 6 -5.20 13.26 -16.94
CA THR A 6 -5.50 13.66 -15.55
C THR A 6 -6.73 12.96 -15.02
N LEU A 7 -7.83 12.92 -15.80
CA LEU A 7 -9.06 12.21 -15.39
C LEU A 7 -8.82 10.71 -15.22
N LYS A 8 -8.04 10.10 -16.12
CA LYS A 8 -7.61 8.71 -15.98
C LYS A 8 -6.81 8.49 -14.68
N GLY A 9 -5.87 9.38 -14.38
CA GLY A 9 -5.09 9.34 -13.13
C GLY A 9 -5.98 9.44 -11.89
N VAL A 10 -6.90 10.40 -11.86
CA VAL A 10 -7.84 10.59 -10.75
C VAL A 10 -8.69 9.35 -10.53
N LEU A 11 -9.23 8.74 -11.60
CA LEU A 11 -10.02 7.52 -11.49
C LEU A 11 -9.20 6.34 -10.95
N LEU A 12 -7.95 6.18 -11.42
CA LEU A 12 -7.07 5.12 -10.91
C LEU A 12 -6.73 5.32 -9.43
N VAL A 13 -6.50 6.57 -9.01
CA VAL A 13 -6.28 6.91 -7.59
C VAL A 13 -7.53 6.63 -6.76
N ALA A 14 -8.71 7.04 -7.24
CA ALA A 14 -9.97 6.80 -6.55
C ALA A 14 -10.26 5.29 -6.39
N LEU A 15 -10.04 4.50 -7.45
CA LEU A 15 -10.17 3.05 -7.39
C LEU A 15 -9.19 2.44 -6.38
N GLY A 16 -7.91 2.81 -6.43
CA GLY A 16 -6.91 2.32 -5.49
C GLY A 16 -7.22 2.68 -4.03
N ALA A 17 -7.62 3.93 -3.78
CA ALA A 17 -8.00 4.41 -2.45
C ALA A 17 -9.24 3.66 -1.92
N SER A 18 -10.26 3.43 -2.76
CA SER A 18 -11.45 2.68 -2.37
C SER A 18 -11.14 1.23 -2.01
N SER A 19 -10.27 0.56 -2.78
CA SER A 19 -9.83 -0.81 -2.48
C SER A 19 -9.07 -0.88 -1.16
N TYR A 20 -8.24 0.12 -0.85
CA TYR A 20 -7.50 0.16 0.41
C TYR A 20 -8.43 0.38 1.62
N GLY A 21 -9.45 1.23 1.49
CA GLY A 21 -10.42 1.49 2.57
C GLY A 21 -11.26 0.28 2.96
N MET A 22 -11.62 -0.57 1.98
CA MET A 22 -12.43 -1.78 2.25
C MET A 22 -11.65 -2.91 2.92
N LEU A 23 -10.33 -2.95 2.73
CA LEU A 23 -9.46 -4.03 3.18
C LEU A 23 -9.60 -4.33 4.67
N ALA A 24 -9.54 -3.30 5.50
CA ALA A 24 -9.61 -3.44 6.95
C ALA A 24 -10.98 -3.93 7.44
N THR A 25 -12.05 -3.54 6.74
CA THR A 25 -13.41 -4.04 7.00
C THR A 25 -13.51 -5.53 6.72
N PHE A 26 -13.01 -5.99 5.56
CA PHE A 26 -12.99 -7.43 5.24
C PHE A 26 -12.14 -8.23 6.23
N VAL A 27 -10.99 -7.71 6.65
CA VAL A 27 -10.15 -8.33 7.68
C VAL A 27 -10.91 -8.47 9.00
N LYS A 28 -11.65 -7.43 9.41
CA LYS A 28 -12.44 -7.47 10.64
C LYS A 28 -13.59 -8.48 10.57
N ILE A 29 -14.28 -8.56 9.43
CA ILE A 29 -15.31 -9.57 9.18
C ILE A 29 -14.70 -10.98 9.25
N ALA A 30 -13.55 -11.22 8.61
CA ALA A 30 -12.86 -12.50 8.69
C ALA A 30 -12.51 -12.88 10.14
N TYR A 31 -12.13 -11.91 10.98
CA TYR A 31 -11.89 -12.16 12.40
C TYR A 31 -13.16 -12.48 13.19
N GLN A 32 -14.32 -11.96 12.78
CA GLN A 32 -15.61 -12.34 13.37
C GLN A 32 -15.99 -13.78 13.04
N GLU A 33 -15.62 -14.26 11.85
CA GLU A 33 -15.77 -15.66 11.41
C GLU A 33 -14.71 -16.60 12.02
N GLY A 34 -13.83 -16.11 12.89
CA GLY A 34 -12.84 -16.91 13.61
C GLY A 34 -11.49 -17.10 12.89
N TYR A 35 -11.29 -16.49 11.72
CA TYR A 35 -10.00 -16.54 11.03
C TYR A 35 -8.90 -15.79 11.79
N THR A 36 -7.68 -16.27 11.68
CA THR A 36 -6.49 -15.67 12.27
C THR A 36 -5.85 -14.63 11.34
N THR A 37 -5.05 -13.73 11.91
CA THR A 37 -4.26 -12.77 11.12
C THR A 37 -3.33 -13.47 10.13
N ALA A 38 -2.77 -14.62 10.48
CA ALA A 38 -1.89 -15.40 9.61
C ALA A 38 -2.63 -15.96 8.39
N GLU A 39 -3.84 -16.50 8.58
CA GLU A 39 -4.66 -17.02 7.48
C GLU A 39 -5.12 -15.91 6.54
N VAL A 40 -5.59 -14.78 7.09
CA VAL A 40 -6.07 -13.65 6.28
C VAL A 40 -4.92 -13.03 5.48
N SER A 41 -3.80 -12.70 6.13
CA SER A 41 -2.64 -12.11 5.45
C SER A 41 -1.97 -13.10 4.50
N GLY A 42 -1.84 -14.37 4.89
CA GLY A 42 -1.28 -15.44 4.06
C GLY A 42 -2.06 -15.64 2.77
N SER A 43 -3.39 -15.74 2.85
CA SER A 43 -4.28 -15.82 1.69
C SER A 43 -4.19 -14.58 0.81
N GLN A 44 -4.18 -13.38 1.41
CA GLN A 44 -4.05 -12.12 0.66
C GLN A 44 -2.75 -12.04 -0.15
N PHE A 45 -1.61 -12.33 0.46
CA PHE A 45 -0.32 -12.31 -0.24
C PHE A 45 -0.19 -13.45 -1.26
N SER A 46 -0.75 -14.62 -0.98
CA SER A 46 -0.77 -15.75 -1.93
C SER A 46 -1.60 -15.43 -3.17
N LEU A 47 -2.79 -14.88 -3.00
CA LEU A 47 -3.64 -14.43 -4.11
C LEU A 47 -2.98 -13.28 -4.89
N GLY A 48 -2.33 -12.33 -4.19
CA GLY A 48 -1.55 -11.28 -4.82
C GLY A 48 -0.41 -11.82 -5.68
N LEU A 49 0.35 -12.79 -5.16
CA LEU A 49 1.42 -13.47 -5.88
C LEU A 49 0.88 -14.20 -7.12
N LEU A 50 -0.22 -14.94 -6.98
CA LEU A 50 -0.88 -15.61 -8.10
C LEU A 50 -1.31 -14.61 -9.18
N GLY A 51 -1.90 -13.47 -8.79
CA GLY A 51 -2.28 -12.41 -9.71
C GLY A 51 -1.08 -11.84 -10.48
N VAL A 52 0.03 -11.55 -9.79
CA VAL A 52 1.27 -11.08 -10.42
C VAL A 52 1.86 -12.13 -11.36
N LEU A 53 1.84 -13.41 -10.99
CA LEU A 53 2.30 -14.50 -11.85
C LEU A 53 1.45 -14.63 -13.12
N ILE A 54 0.13 -14.57 -13.01
CA ILE A 54 -0.78 -14.61 -14.16
C ILE A 54 -0.50 -13.42 -15.10
N LEU A 55 -0.35 -12.21 -14.54
CA LEU A 55 0.00 -11.03 -15.32
C LEU A 55 1.35 -11.17 -16.02
N ASN A 56 2.36 -11.72 -15.32
CA ASN A 56 3.68 -11.97 -15.90
C ASN A 56 3.58 -12.93 -17.09
N ILE A 57 2.85 -14.04 -16.94
CA ILE A 57 2.62 -15.03 -18.00
C ILE A 57 1.96 -14.37 -19.22
N ILE A 58 0.89 -13.60 -19.03
CA ILE A 58 0.18 -12.90 -20.12
C ILE A 58 1.11 -11.93 -20.85
N LEU A 59 1.96 -11.19 -20.13
CA LEU A 59 2.88 -10.22 -20.70
C LEU A 59 3.99 -10.90 -21.53
N VAL A 60 4.56 -12.00 -21.02
CA VAL A 60 5.55 -12.80 -21.73
C VAL A 60 4.98 -13.32 -23.05
N PHE A 61 3.76 -13.86 -23.03
CA PHE A 61 3.10 -14.36 -24.25
C PHE A 61 2.73 -13.26 -25.24
N LYS A 62 2.36 -12.06 -24.79
CA LYS A 62 1.97 -10.96 -25.69
C LYS A 62 3.12 -10.19 -26.32
N LYS A 63 4.24 -10.04 -25.62
CA LYS A 63 5.27 -9.07 -25.99
C LYS A 63 6.58 -9.68 -26.48
N ASN A 64 6.80 -10.98 -26.34
CA ASN A 64 8.10 -11.62 -26.63
C ASN A 64 9.28 -10.83 -25.99
N GLU A 65 9.01 -10.11 -24.90
CA GLU A 65 10.01 -9.30 -24.23
C GLU A 65 10.88 -10.22 -23.39
N THR A 66 12.20 -10.08 -23.56
CA THR A 66 13.19 -10.85 -22.82
C THR A 66 13.13 -10.46 -21.34
N ALA A 67 13.20 -11.47 -20.47
CA ALA A 67 13.22 -11.28 -19.02
C ALA A 67 14.27 -10.22 -18.64
N ILE A 68 13.84 -9.18 -17.92
CA ILE A 68 14.73 -8.12 -17.42
C ILE A 68 15.80 -8.80 -16.56
N LYS A 69 17.08 -8.61 -16.91
CA LYS A 69 18.18 -9.11 -16.08
C LYS A 69 18.19 -8.34 -14.75
N ILE A 70 17.81 -9.01 -13.67
CA ILE A 70 17.78 -8.43 -12.32
C ILE A 70 19.14 -8.68 -11.65
N SER A 71 19.73 -7.62 -11.10
CA SER A 71 20.94 -7.73 -10.29
C SER A 71 20.64 -8.23 -8.87
N LYS A 72 21.61 -8.87 -8.21
CA LYS A 72 21.50 -9.30 -6.80
C LYS A 72 21.12 -8.14 -5.86
N LYS A 73 21.63 -6.93 -6.14
CA LYS A 73 21.29 -5.71 -5.39
C LYS A 73 19.81 -5.35 -5.49
N GLN A 74 19.23 -5.42 -6.69
CA GLN A 74 17.81 -5.15 -6.89
C GLN A 74 16.93 -6.20 -6.20
N ILE A 75 17.34 -7.48 -6.22
CA ILE A 75 16.64 -8.54 -5.47
C ILE A 75 16.62 -8.20 -3.97
N LEU A 76 17.77 -7.81 -3.39
CA LEU A 76 17.83 -7.45 -1.98
C LEU A 76 16.97 -6.23 -1.65
N GLN A 77 16.96 -5.22 -2.51
CA GLN A 77 16.09 -4.04 -2.36
C GLN A 77 14.60 -4.41 -2.42
N LEU A 78 14.21 -5.30 -3.33
CA LEU A 78 12.85 -5.83 -3.45
C LEU A 78 12.43 -6.62 -2.22
N ILE A 79 13.31 -7.47 -1.68
CA ILE A 79 13.06 -8.20 -0.44
C ILE A 79 12.89 -7.21 0.71
N ALA A 80 13.78 -6.24 0.88
CA ALA A 80 13.69 -5.26 1.95
C ALA A 80 12.39 -4.43 1.87
N ALA A 81 12.02 -3.95 0.67
CA ALA A 81 10.78 -3.22 0.46
C ALA A 81 9.54 -4.09 0.73
N GLY A 82 9.53 -5.32 0.20
CA GLY A 82 8.43 -6.26 0.38
C GLY A 82 8.25 -6.70 1.84
N THR A 83 9.34 -7.02 2.54
CA THR A 83 9.32 -7.37 3.96
C THR A 83 8.83 -6.20 4.82
N SER A 84 9.27 -4.97 4.55
CA SER A 84 8.78 -3.79 5.25
C SER A 84 7.27 -3.62 5.06
N MET A 85 6.78 -3.76 3.82
CA MET A 85 5.35 -3.68 3.51
C MET A 85 4.55 -4.80 4.19
N GLY A 86 5.10 -6.01 4.23
CA GLY A 86 4.54 -7.17 4.93
C GLY A 86 4.39 -6.91 6.43
N PHE A 87 5.44 -6.40 7.08
CA PHE A 87 5.38 -6.03 8.50
C PHE A 87 4.33 -4.96 8.77
N THR A 88 4.27 -3.90 7.97
CA THR A 88 3.23 -2.87 8.12
C THR A 88 1.83 -3.48 8.04
N SER A 89 1.61 -4.39 7.08
CA SER A 89 0.30 -5.04 6.88
C SER A 89 -0.07 -5.93 8.07
N VAL A 90 0.87 -6.76 8.54
CA VAL A 90 0.64 -7.66 9.69
C VAL A 90 0.41 -6.87 10.98
N PHE A 91 1.22 -5.86 11.27
CA PHE A 91 1.03 -5.02 12.47
C PHE A 91 -0.27 -4.24 12.43
N TYR A 92 -0.65 -3.73 11.26
CA TYR A 92 -1.94 -3.07 11.08
C TYR A 92 -3.10 -4.04 11.33
N TYR A 93 -3.04 -5.25 10.77
CA TYR A 93 -4.07 -6.27 10.97
C TYR A 93 -4.17 -6.79 12.40
N LEU A 94 -3.03 -6.92 13.08
CA LEU A 94 -3.02 -7.18 14.51
C LEU A 94 -3.67 -6.03 15.29
N SER A 95 -3.36 -4.77 14.95
CA SER A 95 -3.94 -3.60 15.61
C SER A 95 -5.47 -3.55 15.48
N VAL A 96 -6.02 -3.74 14.28
CA VAL A 96 -7.49 -3.70 14.06
C VAL A 96 -8.23 -4.86 14.72
N ARG A 97 -7.53 -5.88 15.23
CA ARG A 97 -8.15 -6.88 16.13
C ARG A 97 -8.60 -6.22 17.43
N TYR A 98 -7.80 -5.29 17.96
CA TYR A 98 -7.99 -4.63 19.26
C TYR A 98 -8.66 -3.26 19.17
N VAL A 99 -8.48 -2.52 18.07
CA VAL A 99 -9.10 -1.19 17.88
C VAL A 99 -10.20 -1.24 16.81
N PRO A 100 -11.18 -0.31 16.87
CA PRO A 100 -12.10 -0.08 15.75
C PRO A 100 -11.34 0.22 14.45
N VAL A 101 -11.86 -0.28 13.33
CA VAL A 101 -11.25 -0.11 12.01
C VAL A 101 -11.05 1.37 11.66
N SER A 102 -12.02 2.23 12.01
CA SER A 102 -11.93 3.68 11.79
C SER A 102 -10.71 4.30 12.47
N ILE A 103 -10.49 3.99 13.75
CA ILE A 103 -9.34 4.48 14.52
C ILE A 103 -8.04 3.94 13.92
N GLY A 104 -8.00 2.67 13.53
CA GLY A 104 -6.84 2.06 12.88
C GLY A 104 -6.42 2.81 11.60
N ILE A 105 -7.37 3.12 10.72
CA ILE A 105 -7.08 3.85 9.47
C ILE A 105 -6.60 5.28 9.78
N VAL A 106 -7.21 5.96 10.74
CA VAL A 106 -6.80 7.32 11.15
C VAL A 106 -5.36 7.32 11.67
N LEU A 107 -4.98 6.35 12.51
CA LEU A 107 -3.62 6.21 12.99
C LEU A 107 -2.64 5.83 11.87
N LEU A 108 -3.09 5.13 10.84
CA LEU A 108 -2.27 4.83 9.67
C LEU A 108 -1.94 6.09 8.85
N MET A 109 -2.82 7.10 8.85
CA MET A 109 -2.56 8.38 8.17
C MET A 109 -1.40 9.17 8.77
N GLN A 110 -0.89 8.80 9.95
CA GLN A 110 0.34 9.35 10.51
C GLN A 110 1.56 9.13 9.60
N THR A 111 1.49 8.14 8.70
CA THR A 111 2.52 7.91 7.68
C THR A 111 2.73 9.09 6.73
N VAL A 112 1.74 9.96 6.54
CA VAL A 112 1.84 11.11 5.63
C VAL A 112 2.88 12.12 6.13
N TRP A 113 2.79 12.57 7.39
CA TRP A 113 3.75 13.54 7.92
C TRP A 113 5.13 12.92 8.11
N MET A 114 5.19 11.65 8.53
CA MET A 114 6.44 10.90 8.64
C MET A 114 7.14 10.78 7.29
N GLY A 115 6.39 10.52 6.21
CA GLY A 115 6.91 10.44 4.85
C GLY A 115 7.51 11.76 4.38
N VAL A 116 6.86 12.89 4.65
CA VAL A 116 7.38 14.21 4.30
C VAL A 116 8.66 14.54 5.07
N LEU A 117 8.74 14.17 6.36
CA LEU A 117 9.98 14.34 7.14
C LEU A 117 11.10 13.43 6.63
N LEU A 118 10.80 12.17 6.34
CA LEU A 118 11.77 11.23 5.80
C LEU A 118 12.32 11.72 4.46
N GLU A 119 11.45 12.19 3.57
CA GLU A 119 11.86 12.79 2.30
C GLU A 119 12.76 14.02 2.52
N MET A 120 12.41 14.90 3.46
CA MET A 120 13.24 16.05 3.82
C MET A 120 14.66 15.63 4.26
N ILE A 121 14.77 14.55 5.04
CA ILE A 121 16.06 14.01 5.51
C ILE A 121 16.86 13.39 4.35
N LEU A 122 16.22 12.56 3.54
CA LEU A 122 16.88 11.82 2.45
C LEU A 122 17.31 12.76 1.32
N ASP A 123 16.42 13.66 0.89
CA ASP A 123 16.68 14.58 -0.22
C ASP A 123 17.43 15.84 0.23
N LYS A 124 17.59 16.03 1.54
CA LYS A 124 18.22 17.21 2.17
C LYS A 124 17.61 18.54 1.69
N LYS A 125 16.32 18.52 1.35
CA LYS A 125 15.55 19.66 0.83
C LYS A 125 14.35 19.91 1.71
N LYS A 126 14.06 21.20 1.97
CA LYS A 126 12.88 21.59 2.73
C LYS A 126 11.60 21.23 1.95
N PRO A 127 10.54 20.74 2.61
CA PRO A 127 9.27 20.44 1.97
C PRO A 127 8.64 21.70 1.39
N SER A 128 7.95 21.56 0.26
CA SER A 128 7.23 22.68 -0.36
C SER A 128 6.05 23.11 0.49
N LEU A 129 5.56 24.35 0.28
CA LEU A 129 4.38 24.87 0.97
C LEU A 129 3.16 23.95 0.81
N GLN A 130 2.98 23.37 -0.38
CA GLN A 130 1.91 22.40 -0.65
C GLN A 130 2.01 21.17 0.25
N LYS A 131 3.21 20.59 0.40
CA LYS A 131 3.43 19.44 1.29
C LYS A 131 3.17 19.78 2.75
N ILE A 132 3.59 20.97 3.19
CA ILE A 132 3.34 21.44 4.56
C ILE A 132 1.84 21.57 4.82
N ILE A 133 1.09 22.18 3.89
CA ILE A 133 -0.37 22.30 4.00
C ILE A 133 -1.03 20.92 4.02
N SER A 134 -0.60 19.99 3.16
CA SER A 134 -1.11 18.61 3.17
C SER A 134 -0.87 17.93 4.53
N VAL A 135 0.31 18.08 5.12
CA VAL A 135 0.63 17.54 6.45
C VAL A 135 -0.27 18.13 7.53
N ILE A 136 -0.48 19.44 7.53
CA ILE A 136 -1.36 20.12 8.49
C ILE A 136 -2.80 19.59 8.38
N ILE A 137 -3.34 19.49 7.16
CA ILE A 137 -4.68 18.98 6.92
C ILE A 137 -4.81 17.53 7.41
N THR A 138 -3.82 16.69 7.12
CA THR A 138 -3.83 15.30 7.60
C THR A 138 -3.77 15.24 9.12
N LEU A 139 -2.92 16.02 9.78
CA LEU A 139 -2.81 16.05 11.24
C LEU A 139 -4.13 16.49 11.88
N ILE A 140 -4.76 17.55 11.37
CA ILE A 140 -6.07 18.00 11.84
C ILE A 140 -7.13 16.91 11.67
N GLY A 141 -7.15 16.23 10.53
CA GLY A 141 -8.10 15.14 10.28
C GLY A 141 -7.85 13.88 11.11
N THR A 142 -6.71 13.80 11.82
CA THR A 142 -6.37 12.65 12.68
C THR A 142 -6.60 12.88 14.17
N VAL A 143 -6.90 14.11 14.59
CA VAL A 143 -7.26 14.50 15.96
C VAL A 143 -8.77 14.57 16.08
#